data_AF-B2LVB0-F1
#
_entry.id   AF-B2LVB0-F1
#
_cell.length_a   1.000
_cell.length_b   1.000
_cell.length_c   1.000
_cell.angle_alpha   90.00
_cell.angle_beta   90.00
_cell.angle_gamma   90.00
#
_symmetry.space_group_name_H-M   'P 1'
#
loop_
_entity.id
_entity.type
_entity.pdbx_description
1 polymer ?
#
loop_
_entity_poly.entity_id
_entity_poly.type
_entity_poly.pdbx_seq_one_letter_code
_entity_poly.pdbx_strand_id
1 'polypeptide(L)'
;DNLMQSKKTIFILTKKYAKSWNFKTAFYLALQRLMDENMDVIIFILLEPVLQHSQYLRLRRRICKSSILQWPDNPKAEGLFWQTL
;
A
#
# COMPACT_ATOMS: atom_id res chain seq x y z
N ASP A 1 -20.67 -2.64 -19.72
CA ASP A 1 -20.53 -2.94 -18.28
C ASP A 1 -19.22 -3.64 -17.91
N ASN A 2 -18.07 -2.95 -17.97
CA ASN A 2 -16.76 -3.54 -17.60
C ASN A 2 -15.97 -2.64 -16.62
N LEU A 3 -16.61 -2.26 -15.50
CA LEU A 3 -16.04 -1.42 -14.44
C LEU A 3 -15.39 -2.22 -13.28
N MET A 4 -15.07 -3.50 -13.52
CA MET A 4 -14.40 -4.40 -12.56
C MET A 4 -12.98 -4.77 -13.03
N GLN A 5 -12.31 -3.90 -13.78
CA GLN A 5 -10.88 -4.07 -14.05
C GLN A 5 -10.09 -3.73 -12.79
N SER A 6 -9.63 -4.78 -12.08
CA SER A 6 -8.61 -4.78 -11.02
C SER A 6 -8.47 -3.47 -10.22
N LYS A 7 -9.35 -3.24 -9.24
CA LYS A 7 -9.25 -2.09 -8.33
C LYS A 7 -8.08 -2.30 -7.37
N LYS A 8 -6.95 -1.63 -7.60
CA LYS A 8 -5.87 -1.54 -6.61
C LYS A 8 -6.37 -0.78 -5.36
N THR A 9 -6.10 -1.31 -4.17
CA THR A 9 -6.32 -0.66 -2.87
C THR A 9 -5.03 0.03 -2.44
N ILE A 10 -5.05 1.35 -2.36
CA ILE A 10 -3.88 2.15 -2.00
C ILE A 10 -4.02 2.64 -0.56
N PHE A 11 -3.05 2.27 0.28
CA PHE A 11 -2.93 2.73 1.67
C PHE A 11 -1.89 3.83 1.76
N ILE A 12 -2.34 5.05 2.05
CA ILE A 12 -1.46 6.19 2.33
C ILE A 12 -1.18 6.21 3.83
N LEU A 13 0.04 5.87 4.22
CA LEU A 13 0.39 5.62 5.60
C LEU A 13 1.14 6.80 6.23
N THR A 14 0.53 7.36 7.27
CA THR A 14 1.14 8.25 8.27
C THR A 14 1.26 7.51 9.61
N LYS A 15 2.05 8.03 10.55
CA LYS A 15 2.19 7.46 11.91
C LYS A 15 0.84 7.36 12.62
N LYS A 16 -0.02 8.37 12.44
CA LYS A 16 -1.36 8.39 13.02
C LYS A 16 -2.28 7.36 12.35
N TYR A 17 -2.31 7.34 11.03
CA TYR A 17 -3.20 6.43 10.30
C TYR A 17 -2.82 4.95 10.51
N ALA A 18 -1.53 4.62 10.51
CA ALA A 18 -1.04 3.25 10.72
C ALA A 18 -1.42 2.65 12.09
N LYS A 19 -1.74 3.49 13.09
CA LYS A 19 -2.21 3.06 14.42
C LYS A 19 -3.74 3.01 14.53
N SER A 20 -4.45 3.55 13.54
CA SER A 20 -5.91 3.68 13.59
C SER A 20 -6.62 2.34 13.38
N TRP A 21 -7.82 2.23 13.95
CA TRP A 21 -8.72 1.10 13.68
C TRP A 21 -9.11 1.03 12.21
N ASN A 22 -9.36 2.19 11.60
CA ASN A 22 -9.73 2.29 10.18
C ASN A 22 -8.68 1.66 9.27
N PHE A 23 -7.39 1.90 9.54
CA PHE A 23 -6.31 1.23 8.80
C PHE A 23 -6.36 -0.29 8.97
N LYS A 24 -6.48 -0.79 10.22
CA LYS A 24 -6.54 -2.24 10.47
C LYS A 24 -7.69 -2.88 9.73
N THR A 25 -8.90 -2.34 9.84
CA THR A 25 -10.10 -2.88 9.21
C THR A 25 -9.97 -2.88 7.68
N ALA A 26 -9.57 -1.76 7.08
CA ALA A 26 -9.40 -1.67 5.64
C ALA A 26 -8.30 -2.62 5.12
N PHE A 27 -7.20 -2.74 5.88
CA PHE A 27 -6.11 -3.66 5.56
C PHE A 27 -6.56 -5.13 5.61
N TYR A 28 -7.32 -5.53 6.63
CA TYR A 28 -7.87 -6.89 6.72
C TYR A 28 -8.82 -7.22 5.58
N LEU A 29 -9.70 -6.29 5.19
CA LEU A 29 -10.59 -6.49 4.04
C LEU A 29 -9.81 -6.67 2.74
N ALA A 30 -8.75 -5.88 2.54
CA ALA A 30 -7.91 -6.01 1.37
C ALA A 30 -7.12 -7.34 1.36
N LEU A 31 -6.67 -7.81 2.53
CA LEU A 31 -6.06 -9.13 2.68
C LEU A 31 -7.04 -10.26 2.39
N GLN A 32 -8.28 -10.16 2.85
CA GLN A 32 -9.31 -11.16 2.56
C GLN A 32 -9.54 -11.28 1.05
N ARG A 33 -9.66 -10.15 0.35
CA ARG A 33 -9.80 -10.13 -1.12
C ARG A 33 -8.60 -10.73 -1.83
N LEU A 34 -7.38 -10.47 -1.34
CA LEU A 34 -6.17 -11.11 -1.87
C LEU A 34 -6.25 -12.64 -1.74
N MET A 35 -6.75 -13.17 -0.62
CA MET A 35 -6.88 -14.62 -0.41
C MET A 35 -8.01 -15.23 -1.23
N ASP A 36 -9.16 -14.57 -1.30
CA ASP A 36 -10.37 -15.09 -1.97
C ASP A 36 -10.25 -15.01 -3.50
N GLU A 37 -9.73 -13.90 -4.03
CA GLU A 37 -9.68 -13.61 -5.48
C GLU A 37 -8.28 -13.86 -6.08
N ASN A 38 -7.25 -14.13 -5.27
CA ASN A 38 -5.83 -14.21 -5.68
C ASN A 38 -5.33 -12.98 -6.47
N MET A 39 -5.95 -11.82 -6.25
CA MET A 39 -5.63 -10.57 -6.93
C MET A 39 -4.80 -9.68 -6.01
N ASP A 40 -3.56 -9.40 -6.41
CA ASP A 40 -2.69 -8.50 -5.66
C ASP A 40 -3.04 -7.03 -5.88
N VAL A 41 -3.99 -6.56 -5.07
CA VAL A 41 -4.53 -5.20 -5.16
C VAL A 41 -3.83 -4.23 -4.22
N ILE A 42 -3.00 -4.66 -3.28
CA ILE A 42 -2.55 -3.79 -2.17
C ILE A 42 -1.30 -2.96 -2.57
N ILE A 43 -1.38 -1.63 -2.48
CA ILE A 43 -0.21 -0.74 -2.55
C ILE A 43 -0.10 0.06 -1.25
N PHE A 44 1.10 0.16 -0.71
CA PHE A 44 1.42 1.05 0.41
C PHE A 44 2.21 2.25 -0.07
N ILE A 45 1.77 3.46 0.26
CA ILE A 45 2.52 4.70 0.12
C ILE A 45 2.91 5.15 1.53
N LEU A 46 4.20 5.14 1.84
CA LEU A 46 4.73 5.53 3.15
C LEU A 46 5.08 7.03 3.12
N LEU A 47 4.20 7.88 3.66
CA LEU A 47 4.50 9.30 3.88
C LEU A 47 5.46 9.51 5.06
N GLU A 48 5.49 8.55 5.98
CA GLU A 48 6.35 8.55 7.15
C GLU A 48 6.97 7.16 7.36
N PRO A 49 8.09 7.04 8.11
CA PRO A 49 8.70 5.76 8.44
C PRO A 49 7.83 4.95 9.41
N VAL A 50 6.83 4.26 8.87
CA VAL A 50 5.87 3.45 9.62
C VAL A 50 5.97 1.98 9.26
N LEU A 51 5.57 1.13 10.22
CA LEU A 51 5.50 -0.33 10.04
C LEU A 51 6.82 -0.98 9.56
N GLN A 52 7.96 -0.33 9.78
CA GLN A 52 9.28 -0.79 9.30
C GLN A 52 9.68 -2.17 9.85
N HIS A 53 9.19 -2.51 11.04
CA HIS A 53 9.43 -3.81 11.68
C HIS A 53 8.33 -4.84 11.41
N SER A 54 7.30 -4.51 10.61
CA SER A 54 6.24 -5.44 10.26
C SER A 54 6.80 -6.58 9.39
N GLN A 55 6.63 -7.81 9.86
CA GLN A 55 7.01 -9.01 9.10
C GLN A 55 6.29 -9.06 7.74
N TYR A 56 5.01 -8.68 7.71
CA TYR A 56 4.23 -8.64 6.48
C TYR A 56 4.83 -7.67 5.46
N LEU A 57 5.16 -6.43 5.84
CA LEU A 57 5.77 -5.47 4.91
C LEU A 57 7.16 -5.93 4.47
N ARG A 58 7.96 -6.52 5.37
CA ARG A 58 9.27 -7.06 5.00
C ARG A 58 9.17 -8.17 3.96
N LEU A 59 8.22 -9.09 4.13
CA LEU A 59 7.96 -10.16 3.17
C LEU A 59 7.45 -9.58 1.85
N ARG A 60 6.48 -8.68 1.91
CA ARG A 60 5.87 -8.04 0.76
C ARG A 60 6.85 -7.21 -0.06
N ARG A 61 7.82 -6.53 0.57
CA ARG A 61 8.91 -5.84 -0.17
C ARG A 61 9.75 -6.80 -1.02
N ARG A 62 9.92 -8.05 -0.57
CA ARG A 62 10.73 -9.05 -1.28
C ARG A 62 9.97 -9.68 -2.44
N ILE A 63 8.70 -9.97 -2.23
CA ILE A 63 7.86 -10.69 -3.21
C ILE A 63 7.20 -9.74 -4.20
N CYS A 64 6.70 -8.59 -3.74
CA CYS A 64 5.94 -7.61 -4.52
C CYS A 64 6.65 -6.25 -4.49
N LYS A 65 7.79 -6.13 -5.19
CA LYS A 65 8.68 -4.94 -5.12
C LYS A 65 7.99 -3.61 -5.44
N SER A 66 6.97 -3.61 -6.31
CA SER A 66 6.20 -2.41 -6.69
C SER A 66 5.02 -2.08 -5.77
N SER A 67 4.80 -2.87 -4.71
CA SER A 67 3.62 -2.71 -3.84
C SER A 67 3.87 -1.84 -2.60
N ILE A 68 5.10 -1.38 -2.37
CA ILE A 68 5.47 -0.53 -1.24
C ILE A 68 6.34 0.60 -1.77
N LEU A 69 5.79 1.81 -1.77
CA LEU A 69 6.40 3.02 -2.26
C LEU A 69 6.69 3.96 -1.08
N GLN A 70 7.86 4.58 -1.09
CA GLN A 70 8.20 5.64 -0.13
C GLN A 70 7.94 6.99 -0.78
N TRP A 71 7.30 7.89 -0.05
CA TRP A 71 7.14 9.25 -0.50
C TRP A 71 8.52 9.92 -0.61
N PRO A 72 8.81 10.62 -1.72
CA PRO A 72 10.11 11.27 -1.87
C PRO A 72 10.25 12.45 -0.91
N ASP A 73 11.43 12.59 -0.30
CA ASP A 73 11.76 13.77 0.52
C ASP A 73 11.99 15.03 -0.34
N ASN A 74 12.31 14.86 -1.62
CA ASN A 74 12.52 15.94 -2.57
C ASN A 74 11.19 16.30 -3.27
N PRO A 75 10.65 17.52 -3.08
CA PRO A 75 9.39 17.95 -3.71
C PRO A 75 9.41 17.87 -5.24
N LYS A 76 10.58 18.06 -5.87
CA LYS A 76 10.73 17.95 -7.33
C LYS A 76 10.54 16.53 -7.85
N ALA A 77 10.66 15.52 -6.98
CA ALA A 77 10.48 14.12 -7.34
C ALA A 77 9.03 13.63 -7.14
N GLU A 78 8.14 14.41 -6.55
CA GLU A 78 6.72 14.03 -6.35
C GLU A 78 6.00 13.80 -7.69
N GLY A 79 6.28 14.62 -8.70
CA GLY A 79 5.71 14.44 -10.05
C GLY A 79 6.11 13.11 -10.68
N LEU A 80 7.39 12.70 -10.54
CA LEU A 80 7.86 11.41 -11.01
C LEU A 80 7.27 10.25 -10.20
N PHE A 81 7.11 10.44 -8.88
CA PHE A 81 6.52 9.42 -8.01
C PHE A 81 5.14 8.96 -8.50
N TRP A 82 4.25 9.90 -8.83
CA TRP A 82 2.91 9.56 -9.31
C TRP A 82 2.91 8.87 -10.68
N GLN A 83 3.92 9.09 -11.51
CA GLN A 83 4.06 8.39 -12.79
C GLN A 83 4.45 6.91 -12.62
N THR A 84 4.97 6.53 -11.44
CA THR A 84 5.38 5.14 -11.15
C THR A 84 4.28 4.27 -10.53
N LEU A 85 3.10 4.85 -10.24
CA LEU A 85 1.98 4.21 -9.54
C LEU A 85 0.99 3.52 -10.50
#